data_AF-A0A2J8XH79-F1
#
_entry.id   AF-A0A2J8XH79-F1
#
_cell.length_a   1.000
_cell.length_b   1.000
_cell.length_c   1.000
_cell.angle_alpha   90.00
_cell.angle_beta   90.00
_cell.angle_gamma   90.00
#
_symmetry.space_group_name_H-M   'P 1'
#
loop_
_entity.id
_entity.type
_entity.pdbx_description
1 polymer ?
#
loop_
_entity_poly.entity_id
_entity_poly.type
_entity_poly.pdbx_seq_one_letter_code
_entity_poly.pdbx_strand_id
1 'polypeptide(L)'
;MYVRVSFDTKPDLLLHLMTKEWQLELPKLLISVHGGLQNFELQPKLKQVFGKGLIKAAMTTGAWIFTGGVNTGVIRHVGDALKDHASKSRGKICTIGIAPWGIVENQEDLIGRDVVRPYQTMSNPMSKLTVLNSMHSHFILADNGTTGKYGAEVKLRRQLEKHISLQKINT
;
A
#
# COMPACT_ATOMS: atom_id res chain seq x y z
N MET A 1 3.69 8.86 3.23
CA MET A 1 5.06 8.58 3.72
C MET A 1 5.58 7.31 3.09
N TYR A 2 6.89 7.10 2.99
CA TYR A 2 7.44 5.86 2.46
C TYR A 2 8.72 5.46 3.19
N VAL A 3 9.07 4.19 3.09
CA VAL A 3 10.38 3.66 3.51
C VAL A 3 10.84 2.62 2.49
N ARG A 4 12.13 2.61 2.16
CA ARG A 4 12.78 1.49 1.45
C ARG A 4 13.45 0.60 2.48
N VAL A 5 13.17 -0.69 2.43
CA VAL A 5 13.66 -1.69 3.39
C VAL A 5 14.18 -2.92 2.66
N SER A 6 15.10 -3.66 3.28
CA SER A 6 15.50 -4.97 2.75
C SER A 6 14.31 -5.94 2.79
N PHE A 7 14.17 -6.81 1.80
CA PHE A 7 13.11 -7.81 1.68
C PHE A 7 13.03 -8.81 2.85
N ASP A 8 14.11 -8.91 3.64
CA ASP A 8 14.23 -9.78 4.82
C ASP A 8 14.18 -9.02 6.15
N THR A 9 13.84 -7.73 6.13
CA THR A 9 13.65 -6.90 7.33
C THR A 9 12.66 -7.57 8.28
N LYS A 10 13.01 -7.63 9.57
CA LYS A 10 12.17 -8.29 10.57
C LYS A 10 10.85 -7.55 10.77
N PRO A 11 9.72 -8.28 10.94
CA PRO A 11 8.39 -7.66 11.00
C PRO A 11 8.15 -6.84 12.27
N ASP A 12 8.85 -7.11 13.37
CA ASP A 12 8.79 -6.31 14.61
C ASP A 12 9.34 -4.89 14.40
N LEU A 13 10.41 -4.74 13.62
CA LEU A 13 10.96 -3.42 13.26
C LEU A 13 10.00 -2.64 12.36
N LEU A 14 9.35 -3.32 11.40
CA LEU A 14 8.35 -2.69 10.54
C LEU A 14 7.13 -2.25 11.35
N LEU A 15 6.64 -3.08 12.26
CA LEU A 15 5.52 -2.70 13.13
C LEU A 15 5.90 -1.55 14.08
N HIS A 16 7.13 -1.55 14.60
CA HIS A 16 7.65 -0.46 15.41
C HIS A 16 7.68 0.85 14.60
N LEU A 17 8.24 0.84 13.39
CA LEU A 17 8.21 1.99 12.48
C LEU A 17 6.78 2.51 12.28
N MET A 18 5.84 1.61 11.97
CA MET A 18 4.45 1.98 11.71
C MET A 18 3.78 2.61 12.93
N THR A 19 3.99 2.07 14.12
CA THR A 19 3.27 2.50 15.33
C THR A 19 3.95 3.65 16.07
N LYS A 20 5.28 3.75 15.99
CA LYS A 20 6.08 4.76 16.73
C LYS A 20 6.46 5.93 15.85
N GLU A 21 7.07 5.67 14.69
CA GLU A 21 7.57 6.73 13.81
C GLU A 21 6.44 7.32 12.95
N TRP A 22 5.61 6.46 12.36
CA TRP A 22 4.44 6.91 11.58
C TRP A 22 3.20 7.19 12.45
N GLN A 23 3.29 6.93 13.76
CA GLN A 23 2.23 7.19 14.74
C GLN A 23 0.88 6.55 14.36
N LEU A 24 0.92 5.37 13.73
CA LEU A 24 -0.30 4.64 13.39
C LEU A 24 -0.80 3.88 14.61
N GLU A 25 -2.08 4.07 14.94
CA GLU A 25 -2.74 3.24 15.95
C GLU A 25 -2.78 1.78 15.47
N LEU A 26 -2.43 0.85 16.36
CA LEU A 26 -2.45 -0.59 16.07
C LEU A 26 -3.89 -0.99 15.66
N PRO A 27 -4.09 -1.64 14.50
CA PRO A 27 -5.42 -1.83 13.97
C PRO A 27 -6.12 -2.98 14.68
N LYS A 28 -7.44 -2.83 14.87
CA LYS A 28 -8.29 -3.94 15.35
C LYS A 28 -8.56 -4.99 14.27
N LEU A 29 -8.39 -4.61 13.00
CA LEU A 29 -8.60 -5.44 11.83
C LEU A 29 -7.59 -5.08 10.74
N LEU A 30 -7.02 -6.08 10.08
CA LEU A 30 -6.17 -5.90 8.92
C LEU A 30 -6.90 -6.42 7.67
N ILE A 31 -7.15 -5.55 6.70
CA ILE A 31 -7.75 -5.91 5.41
C ILE A 31 -6.64 -6.02 4.38
N SER A 32 -6.31 -7.23 3.97
CA SER A 32 -5.28 -7.47 2.95
C SER A 32 -5.93 -7.69 1.58
N VAL A 33 -5.73 -6.74 0.65
CA VAL A 33 -6.28 -6.81 -0.71
C VAL A 33 -5.20 -7.32 -1.67
N HIS A 34 -5.57 -8.35 -2.41
CA HIS A 34 -4.75 -8.97 -3.46
C HIS A 34 -5.51 -8.95 -4.79
N GLY A 35 -4.79 -9.09 -5.89
CA GLY A 35 -5.39 -9.09 -7.22
C GLY A 35 -4.38 -9.31 -8.33
N GLY A 36 -4.90 -9.51 -9.54
CA GLY A 36 -4.07 -9.57 -10.74
C GLY A 36 -3.36 -8.24 -11.02
N LEU A 37 -2.19 -8.34 -11.65
CA LEU A 37 -1.37 -7.18 -12.05
C LEU A 37 -1.88 -6.50 -13.32
N GLN A 38 -2.66 -7.22 -14.14
CA GLN A 38 -3.20 -6.68 -15.38
C GLN A 38 -4.40 -5.77 -15.10
N ASN A 39 -4.44 -4.63 -15.78
CA ASN A 39 -5.57 -3.72 -15.72
C ASN A 39 -6.80 -4.36 -16.35
N PHE A 40 -7.94 -4.14 -15.73
CA PHE A 40 -9.24 -4.57 -16.23
C PHE A 40 -10.29 -3.53 -15.84
N GLU A 41 -11.45 -3.62 -16.48
CA GLU A 41 -12.60 -2.77 -16.16
C GLU A 41 -13.63 -3.55 -15.35
N LEU A 42 -14.09 -2.94 -14.27
CA LEU A 42 -15.21 -3.45 -13.48
C LEU A 42 -16.51 -2.85 -14.02
N GLN A 43 -17.56 -3.66 -14.05
CA GLN A 43 -18.91 -3.14 -14.29
C GLN A 43 -19.23 -2.04 -13.25
N PRO A 44 -19.88 -0.92 -13.65
CA PRO A 44 -20.07 0.24 -12.77
C PRO A 44 -20.72 -0.10 -11.42
N LYS A 45 -21.74 -0.96 -11.42
CA LYS A 45 -22.43 -1.40 -10.20
C LYS A 45 -21.50 -2.17 -9.27
N LEU A 46 -20.67 -3.06 -9.81
CA LEU A 46 -19.70 -3.84 -9.03
C LEU A 46 -18.60 -2.93 -8.46
N LYS A 47 -18.06 -2.01 -9.27
CA LYS A 47 -17.09 -1.00 -8.82
C LYS A 47 -17.63 -0.19 -7.64
N GLN A 48 -18.89 0.23 -7.73
CA GLN A 48 -19.55 1.02 -6.68
C GLN A 48 -19.75 0.21 -5.39
N VAL A 49 -20.25 -1.03 -5.48
CA VAL A 49 -20.49 -1.88 -4.31
C VAL A 49 -19.17 -2.26 -3.64
N PHE A 50 -18.16 -2.65 -4.42
CA PHE A 50 -16.81 -2.95 -3.93
C PHE A 50 -16.22 -1.75 -3.19
N GLY A 51 -16.18 -0.58 -3.84
CA GLY A 51 -15.60 0.62 -3.26
C GLY A 51 -16.31 1.04 -1.97
N LYS A 52 -17.64 1.14 -1.99
CA LYS A 52 -18.42 1.50 -0.80
C LYS A 52 -18.24 0.51 0.35
N GLY A 53 -18.25 -0.79 0.06
CA GLY A 53 -18.08 -1.84 1.07
C GLY A 53 -16.71 -1.78 1.74
N LEU A 54 -15.65 -1.69 0.94
CA LEU A 54 -14.26 -1.60 1.44
C LEU A 54 -14.06 -0.37 2.33
N ILE A 55 -14.47 0.80 1.83
CA ILE A 55 -14.36 2.08 2.54
C ILE A 55 -15.16 2.04 3.85
N LYS A 56 -16.40 1.53 3.80
CA LYS A 56 -17.25 1.45 4.99
C LYS A 56 -16.66 0.51 6.05
N ALA A 57 -16.15 -0.66 5.65
CA ALA A 57 -15.52 -1.61 6.56
C ALA A 57 -14.29 -1.00 7.25
N ALA A 58 -13.41 -0.36 6.47
CA ALA A 58 -12.20 0.26 7.01
C ALA A 58 -12.52 1.41 7.98
N MET A 59 -13.42 2.32 7.59
CA MET A 59 -13.81 3.46 8.44
C MET A 59 -14.50 3.04 9.73
N THR A 60 -15.34 1.99 9.69
CA THR A 60 -16.11 1.56 10.86
C THR A 60 -15.25 0.87 11.91
N THR A 61 -14.20 0.17 11.47
CA THR A 61 -13.34 -0.65 12.33
C THR A 61 -12.01 0.00 12.69
N GLY A 62 -11.63 1.09 12.00
CA GLY A 62 -10.28 1.63 12.07
C GLY A 62 -9.24 0.69 11.45
N ALA A 63 -9.64 -0.14 10.47
CA ALA A 63 -8.75 -1.12 9.88
C ALA A 63 -7.61 -0.48 9.08
N TRP A 64 -6.46 -1.14 9.10
CA TRP A 64 -5.44 -0.92 8.08
C TRP A 64 -5.80 -1.69 6.81
N ILE A 65 -5.57 -1.09 5.65
CA ILE A 65 -5.69 -1.74 4.35
C ILE A 65 -4.29 -1.97 3.78
N PHE A 66 -3.92 -3.22 3.55
CA PHE A 66 -2.69 -3.59 2.84
C PHE A 66 -2.99 -3.89 1.39
N THR A 67 -2.15 -3.38 0.49
CA THR A 67 -2.24 -3.65 -0.95
C THR A 67 -0.84 -3.85 -1.56
N GLY A 68 -0.78 -4.15 -2.86
CA GLY A 68 0.48 -4.17 -3.61
C GLY A 68 1.08 -2.78 -3.91
N GLY A 69 0.39 -1.69 -3.55
CA GLY A 69 0.88 -0.30 -3.64
C GLY A 69 1.01 0.30 -5.04
N VAL A 70 1.16 -0.53 -6.07
CA VAL A 70 1.34 -0.08 -7.46
C VAL A 70 0.00 0.16 -8.16
N ASN A 71 -0.04 1.12 -9.09
CA ASN A 71 -1.27 1.57 -9.72
C ASN A 71 -1.74 0.67 -10.87
N THR A 72 -1.88 -0.62 -10.60
CA THR A 72 -2.30 -1.63 -11.59
C THR A 72 -3.36 -2.57 -11.06
N GLY A 73 -4.12 -3.17 -11.99
CA GLY A 73 -5.14 -4.17 -11.72
C GLY A 73 -6.11 -3.78 -10.60
N VAL A 74 -6.29 -4.67 -9.63
CA VAL A 74 -7.23 -4.45 -8.51
C VAL A 74 -6.90 -3.20 -7.69
N ILE A 75 -5.62 -2.85 -7.59
CA ILE A 75 -5.18 -1.73 -6.73
C ILE A 75 -5.62 -0.39 -7.33
N ARG A 76 -5.76 -0.30 -8.66
CA ARG A 76 -6.38 0.86 -9.32
C ARG A 76 -7.80 1.11 -8.81
N HIS A 77 -8.60 0.05 -8.68
CA HIS A 77 -9.98 0.16 -8.19
C HIS A 77 -10.06 0.47 -6.69
N VAL A 78 -9.10 -0.02 -5.89
CA VAL A 78 -8.96 0.41 -4.49
C VAL A 78 -8.63 1.90 -4.42
N GLY A 79 -7.69 2.37 -5.23
CA GLY A 79 -7.34 3.78 -5.33
C GLY A 79 -8.53 4.65 -5.72
N ASP A 80 -9.30 4.25 -6.72
CA ASP A 80 -10.53 4.96 -7.13
C ASP A 80 -11.53 5.06 -5.96
N ALA A 81 -11.74 3.99 -5.20
CA ALA A 81 -12.63 4.01 -4.05
C ALA A 81 -12.14 4.94 -2.93
N LEU A 82 -10.83 4.96 -2.68
CA LEU A 82 -10.19 5.88 -1.72
C LEU A 82 -10.33 7.34 -2.18
N LYS A 83 -10.16 7.61 -3.48
CA LYS A 83 -10.31 8.94 -4.08
C LYS A 83 -11.74 9.45 -3.94
N ASP A 84 -12.71 8.62 -4.27
CA ASP A 84 -14.13 8.95 -4.14
C ASP A 84 -14.50 9.25 -2.69
N HIS A 85 -13.96 8.51 -1.73
CA HIS A 85 -14.16 8.76 -0.30
C HIS A 85 -13.52 10.09 0.15
N ALA A 86 -12.25 10.31 -0.21
CA ALA A 86 -11.53 11.53 0.17
C ALA A 86 -12.21 12.81 -0.34
N SER A 87 -12.88 12.75 -1.50
CA SER A 87 -13.65 13.88 -2.03
C SER A 87 -14.93 14.19 -1.23
N LYS A 88 -15.45 13.23 -0.45
CA LYS A 88 -16.75 13.31 0.24
C LYS A 88 -16.63 13.40 1.76
N SER A 89 -15.50 12.99 2.33
CA SER A 89 -15.30 12.87 3.78
C SER A 89 -13.87 13.20 4.18
N ARG A 90 -13.71 13.73 5.41
CA ARG A 90 -12.40 13.98 6.02
C ARG A 90 -11.81 12.78 6.75
N GLY A 91 -12.55 11.66 6.83
CA GLY A 91 -12.10 10.44 7.51
C GLY A 91 -10.87 9.85 6.83
N LYS A 92 -9.73 9.80 7.53
CA LYS A 92 -8.48 9.23 7.01
C LYS A 92 -8.52 7.71 7.12
N ILE A 93 -8.31 7.03 5.99
CA ILE A 93 -8.17 5.58 5.92
C ILE A 93 -6.70 5.24 5.83
N CYS A 94 -6.21 4.41 6.74
CA CYS A 94 -4.83 3.95 6.72
C CYS A 94 -4.66 2.87 5.64
N THR A 95 -4.15 3.28 4.49
CA THR A 95 -3.87 2.38 3.35
C THR A 95 -2.37 2.34 3.10
N ILE A 96 -1.79 1.15 3.17
CA ILE A 96 -0.35 0.90 3.08
C ILE A 96 -0.07 0.02 1.86
N GLY A 97 0.71 0.55 0.93
CA GLY A 97 1.19 -0.18 -0.24
C GLY A 97 2.51 -0.89 0.08
N ILE A 98 2.54 -2.22 -0.06
CA ILE A 98 3.77 -3.00 0.08
C ILE A 98 4.18 -3.45 -1.31
N ALA A 99 5.19 -2.81 -1.88
CA ALA A 99 5.60 -2.98 -3.27
C ALA A 99 7.09 -3.33 -3.36
N PRO A 100 7.52 -4.10 -4.37
CA PRO A 100 8.95 -4.30 -4.60
C PRO A 100 9.57 -3.00 -5.15
N TRP A 101 10.72 -2.59 -4.61
CA TRP A 101 11.43 -1.38 -5.03
C TRP A 101 11.78 -1.41 -6.52
N GLY A 102 12.29 -2.55 -7.00
CA GLY A 102 12.82 -2.68 -8.36
C GLY A 102 11.80 -2.52 -9.49
N ILE A 103 10.49 -2.50 -9.22
CA ILE A 103 9.46 -2.26 -10.24
C ILE A 103 8.94 -0.82 -10.23
N VAL A 104 9.34 -0.01 -9.25
CA VAL A 104 8.84 1.35 -9.09
C VAL A 104 9.43 2.21 -10.19
N GLU A 105 8.56 2.78 -11.01
CA GLU A 105 8.93 3.77 -12.02
C GLU A 105 9.38 5.07 -11.35
N ASN A 106 10.40 5.72 -11.88
CA ASN A 106 11.03 6.95 -11.35
C ASN A 106 11.52 6.81 -9.90
N GLN A 107 12.08 5.66 -9.55
CA GLN A 107 12.55 5.38 -8.19
C GLN A 107 13.67 6.33 -7.73
N GLU A 108 14.43 6.91 -8.65
CA GLU A 108 15.45 7.93 -8.42
C GLU A 108 14.89 9.19 -7.75
N ASP A 109 13.64 9.56 -8.04
CA ASP A 109 12.96 10.69 -7.39
C ASP A 109 12.77 10.42 -5.90
N LEU A 110 12.64 9.15 -5.51
CA LEU A 110 12.47 8.70 -4.13
C LEU A 110 13.79 8.49 -3.39
N ILE A 111 14.94 8.76 -4.02
CA ILE A 111 16.24 8.64 -3.35
C ILE A 111 16.56 9.94 -2.61
N GLY A 112 16.67 9.84 -1.30
CA GLY A 112 17.08 10.92 -0.41
C GLY A 112 17.06 10.47 1.04
N ARG A 113 17.90 11.08 1.87
CA ARG A 113 17.94 10.83 3.31
C ARG A 113 17.25 11.98 4.04
N ASP A 114 16.24 11.66 4.84
CA ASP A 114 15.52 12.63 5.70
C ASP A 114 14.98 13.85 4.93
N VAL A 115 14.60 13.65 3.66
CA VAL A 115 14.08 14.69 2.77
C VAL A 115 12.73 14.30 2.18
N VAL A 116 11.88 15.31 1.98
CA VAL A 116 10.65 15.16 1.21
C VAL A 116 10.98 15.25 -0.27
N ARG A 117 10.53 14.27 -1.04
CA ARG A 117 10.72 14.22 -2.49
C ARG A 117 9.36 14.22 -3.21
N PRO A 118 9.15 15.08 -4.21
CA PRO A 118 8.00 14.92 -5.10
C PRO A 118 8.18 13.62 -5.90
N TYR A 119 7.10 12.88 -6.08
CA TYR A 119 7.07 11.66 -6.89
C TYR A 119 6.01 11.80 -7.98
N GLN A 120 6.39 11.54 -9.23
CA GLN A 120 5.49 11.65 -10.36
C GLN A 120 4.79 10.31 -10.62
N THR A 121 3.46 10.29 -10.54
CA THR A 121 2.64 9.10 -10.80
C THR A 121 2.17 8.98 -12.25
N MET A 122 2.86 9.64 -13.20
CA MET A 122 2.55 9.52 -14.62
C MET A 122 3.28 8.30 -15.17
N SER A 123 2.52 7.31 -15.62
CA SER A 123 3.06 6.09 -16.23
C SER A 123 3.68 6.39 -17.59
N ASN A 124 4.87 5.87 -17.85
CA ASN A 124 5.46 5.90 -19.19
C ASN A 124 4.95 4.70 -20.02
N PRO A 125 4.22 4.91 -21.14
CA PRO A 125 3.69 3.81 -21.95
C PRO A 125 4.74 2.84 -22.51
N MET A 126 6.00 3.28 -22.60
CA MET A 126 7.12 2.46 -23.09
C MET A 126 7.84 1.68 -21.98
N SER A 127 7.51 1.95 -20.72
CA SER A 127 8.16 1.34 -19.57
C SER A 127 7.50 0.03 -19.18
N LYS A 128 8.32 -0.91 -18.70
CA LYS A 128 7.84 -2.15 -18.07
C LYS A 128 7.69 -2.02 -16.55
N LEU A 129 8.02 -0.85 -16.00
CA LEU A 129 7.88 -0.51 -14.60
C LEU A 129 6.46 -0.01 -14.33
N THR A 130 6.17 0.26 -13.06
CA THR A 130 4.85 0.71 -12.63
C THR A 130 4.95 1.83 -11.61
N VAL A 131 4.01 2.75 -11.68
CA VAL A 131 3.93 3.88 -10.74
C VAL A 131 3.23 3.46 -9.45
N LEU A 132 3.64 4.08 -8.33
CA LEU A 132 2.92 3.95 -7.07
C LEU A 132 1.51 4.57 -7.19
N ASN A 133 0.54 4.00 -6.50
CA ASN A 133 -0.83 4.51 -6.48
C ASN A 133 -0.95 5.68 -5.49
N SER A 134 -1.17 6.89 -6.01
CA SER A 134 -1.19 8.15 -5.24
C SER A 134 -2.23 8.24 -4.12
N MET A 135 -3.21 7.33 -4.08
CA MET A 135 -4.25 7.34 -3.04
C MET A 135 -3.84 6.55 -1.78
N HIS A 136 -2.67 5.92 -1.78
CA HIS A 136 -2.14 5.27 -0.58
C HIS A 136 -1.51 6.29 0.36
N SER A 137 -1.74 6.10 1.66
CA SER A 137 -1.19 6.98 2.71
C SER A 137 0.28 6.69 3.01
N HIS A 138 0.68 5.42 2.90
CA HIS A 138 2.00 4.93 3.28
C HIS A 138 2.51 3.89 2.28
N PHE A 139 3.83 3.77 2.17
CA PHE A 139 4.49 2.76 1.35
C PHE A 139 5.64 2.09 2.08
N ILE A 140 5.72 0.77 1.96
CA ILE A 140 6.88 -0.05 2.32
C ILE A 140 7.43 -0.62 1.02
N LEU A 141 8.61 -0.17 0.62
CA LEU A 141 9.26 -0.56 -0.63
C LEU A 141 10.30 -1.63 -0.33
N ALA A 142 9.96 -2.89 -0.62
CA ALA A 142 10.80 -4.05 -0.35
C ALA A 142 11.88 -4.22 -1.42
N ASP A 143 13.13 -4.22 -1.01
CA ASP A 143 14.27 -4.27 -1.92
C ASP A 143 15.08 -5.56 -1.73
N ASN A 144 15.36 -6.23 -2.84
CA ASN A 144 16.21 -7.42 -2.92
C ASN A 144 17.36 -7.24 -3.93
N GLY A 145 17.62 -6.00 -4.36
CA GLY A 145 18.66 -5.66 -5.33
C GLY A 145 18.32 -5.96 -6.80
N THR A 146 17.13 -6.51 -7.10
CA THR A 146 16.72 -6.79 -8.48
C THR A 146 15.96 -5.62 -9.10
N THR A 147 16.06 -5.46 -10.42
CA THR A 147 15.33 -4.46 -11.20
C THR A 147 14.29 -5.16 -12.08
N GLY A 148 13.08 -4.59 -12.16
CA GLY A 148 11.97 -5.07 -13.00
C GLY A 148 11.37 -6.40 -12.56
N LYS A 149 11.66 -6.88 -11.34
CA LYS A 149 11.16 -8.17 -10.83
C LYS A 149 10.23 -7.97 -9.63
N TYR A 150 9.11 -8.69 -9.69
CA TYR A 150 8.19 -8.85 -8.57
C TYR A 150 8.70 -9.91 -7.59
N GLY A 151 8.16 -9.92 -6.36
CA GLY A 151 8.35 -11.01 -5.40
C GLY A 151 9.13 -10.63 -4.15
N ALA A 152 9.87 -9.51 -4.16
CA ALA A 152 10.61 -9.02 -3.00
C ALA A 152 9.68 -8.75 -1.81
N GLU A 153 8.47 -8.30 -2.08
CA GLU A 153 7.45 -7.96 -1.11
C GLU A 153 6.74 -9.19 -0.48
N VAL A 154 6.77 -10.35 -1.13
CA VAL A 154 5.91 -11.50 -0.78
C VAL A 154 6.21 -12.04 0.61
N LYS A 155 7.49 -12.34 0.89
CA LYS A 155 7.91 -12.86 2.21
C LYS A 155 7.70 -11.81 3.29
N LEU A 156 8.11 -10.57 3.01
CA LEU A 156 8.02 -9.43 3.93
C LEU A 156 6.57 -9.16 4.34
N ARG A 157 5.65 -9.06 3.37
CA ARG A 157 4.22 -8.87 3.60
C ARG A 157 3.63 -9.99 4.45
N ARG A 158 3.86 -11.25 4.08
CA ARG A 158 3.33 -12.42 4.83
C ARG A 158 3.82 -12.43 6.28
N GLN A 159 5.10 -12.12 6.51
CA GLN A 159 5.67 -12.07 7.85
C GLN A 159 5.11 -10.90 8.67
N LEU A 160 4.93 -9.73 8.05
CA LEU A 160 4.35 -8.55 8.69
C LEU A 160 2.88 -8.79 9.05
N GLU A 161 2.05 -9.29 8.13
CA GLU A 161 0.65 -9.64 8.39
C GLU A 161 0.51 -10.63 9.54
N LYS A 162 1.32 -11.71 9.54
CA LYS A 162 1.36 -12.68 10.64
C LYS A 162 1.80 -12.04 11.96
N HIS A 163 2.76 -11.13 11.94
CA HIS A 163 3.23 -10.49 13.15
C HIS A 163 2.18 -9.54 13.74
N ILE A 164 1.47 -8.80 12.89
CA ILE A 164 0.36 -7.91 13.30
C ILE A 164 -0.79 -8.73 13.90
N SER A 165 -1.15 -9.87 13.31
CA SER A 165 -2.26 -10.69 13.83
C SER A 165 -1.99 -11.33 15.19
N LEU A 166 -0.73 -11.41 15.61
CA LEU A 166 -0.32 -11.91 16.92
C LEU A 166 -0.28 -10.83 18.00
N GLN A 167 -0.45 -9.56 17.63
CA GLN A 167 -0.45 -8.48 18.60
C GLN A 167 -1.72 -8.53 19.45
N LYS A 168 -1.55 -8.45 20.77
CA LYS A 168 -2.69 -8.36 21.68
C LYS A 168 -3.28 -6.95 21.59
N ILE A 169 -4.56 -6.87 21.27
CA ILE A 169 -5.33 -5.64 21.44
C ILE A 169 -5.73 -5.62 22.92
N ASN A 170 -5.01 -4.84 23.73
CA ASN A 170 -5.47 -4.60 25.09
C ASN A 170 -6.70 -3.67 24.99
N THR A 171 -7.88 -4.26 25.15
CA THR A 171 -9.17 -3.55 25.30
C THR A 171 -9.28 -2.88 26.65
#